data_AF-A0A2S7I5T8-F1
#
_entry.id   AF-A0A2S7I5T8-F1
#
_cell.length_a   1.000
_cell.length_b   1.000
_cell.length_c   1.000
_cell.angle_alpha   90.00
_cell.angle_beta   90.00
_cell.angle_gamma   90.00
#
_symmetry.space_group_name_H-M   'P 1'
#
loop_
_entity.id
_entity.type
_entity.pdbx_description
1 polymer ?
#
loop_
_entity_poly.entity_id
_entity_poly.type
_entity_poly.pdbx_seq_one_letter_code
_entity_poly.pdbx_strand_id
1 'polypeptide(L)' 'MMVITIMSIVKKIYPEYIGFTFMGLMLFKLSVMFLVMNKLQLSEVPYHKYHFIPPYLVSLLLETLFAIGLLKEQKNN' A
#
# COMPACT_ATOMS: atom_id res chain seq x y z
N MET A 1 -7.89 -4.00 -0.26
CA MET A 1 -8.54 -4.73 0.85
C MET A 1 -7.54 -5.15 1.93
N MET A 2 -6.51 -5.96 1.62
CA MET A 2 -5.52 -6.43 2.61
C MET A 2 -4.84 -5.32 3.44
N VAL A 3 -4.37 -4.24 2.83
CA VAL A 3 -3.72 -3.11 3.52
C VAL A 3 -4.64 -2.48 4.56
N ILE A 4 -5.91 -2.27 4.19
CA ILE A 4 -6.95 -1.69 5.06
C ILE A 4 -7.22 -2.63 6.24
N THR A 5 -7.36 -3.94 5.98
CA THR A 5 -7.61 -4.94 7.01
C THR A 5 -6.47 -5.00 8.03
N ILE A 6 -5.21 -5.04 7.57
CA ILE A 6 -4.04 -5.09 8.45
C ILE A 6 -3.95 -3.79 9.27
N MET A 7 -4.18 -2.63 8.63
CA MET A 7 -4.23 -1.34 9.30
C MET A 7 -5.30 -1.28 10.40
N SER A 8 -6.51 -1.81 10.14
CA SER A 8 -7.58 -1.87 11.15
C SER A 8 -7.23 -2.78 12.33
N ILE A 9 -6.57 -3.92 12.08
CA ILE A 9 -6.12 -4.83 13.15
C ILE A 9 -5.02 -4.16 13.99
N VAL A 10 -4.02 -3.56 13.34
CA VAL A 10 -2.91 -2.91 14.04
C VAL A 10 -3.38 -1.68 14.81
N LYS A 11 -4.33 -0.89 14.29
CA LYS A 11 -4.95 0.22 15.04
C LYS A 11 -5.51 -0.25 16.39
N LYS A 12 -6.04 -1.47 16.46
CA LYS A 12 -6.67 -2.03 17.67
C LYS A 12 -5.65 -2.55 18.68
N ILE A 13 -4.51 -3.09 18.23
CA ILE A 13 -3.51 -3.74 19.09
C ILE A 13 -2.38 -2.77 19.46
N TYR A 14 -1.86 -2.04 18.47
CA TYR A 14 -0.69 -1.17 18.59
C TYR A 14 -0.92 0.16 17.87
N PRO A 15 -1.83 1.01 18.38
CA PRO A 15 -2.22 2.27 17.75
C PRO A 15 -1.06 3.23 17.46
N GLU A 16 -0.06 3.32 18.35
CA GLU A 16 1.13 4.18 18.17
C GLU A 16 1.99 3.78 16.97
N TYR A 17 2.02 2.50 16.60
CA TYR A 17 2.90 1.98 15.54
C TYR A 17 2.20 1.91 14.16
N ILE A 18 1.03 2.53 14.01
CA ILE A 18 0.25 2.46 12.77
C ILE A 18 0.99 3.10 11.59
N GLY A 19 1.74 4.18 11.82
CA GLY A 19 2.56 4.84 10.79
C GLY A 19 3.73 3.97 10.31
N PHE A 20 4.40 3.29 11.25
CA PHE A 20 5.48 2.35 10.92
C PHE A 20 4.97 1.14 10.16
N THR A 21 3.82 0.61 10.58
CA THR A 21 3.13 -0.50 9.90
C THR A 21 2.75 -0.14 8.47
N PHE A 22 2.21 1.07 8.27
CA PHE A 22 1.90 1.58 6.94
C PHE A 22 3.14 1.65 6.04
N MET A 23 4.25 2.21 6.53
CA MET A 23 5.51 2.23 5.78
C MET A 23 6.00 0.82 5.43
N GLY A 24 5.98 -0.12 6.39
CA GLY A 24 6.38 -1.50 6.16
C GLY A 24 5.51 -2.21 5.11
N LEU A 25 4.19 -2.00 5.15
CA LEU A 25 3.26 -2.54 4.16
C LEU A 25 3.52 -1.99 2.75
N MET A 26 3.84 -0.70 2.65
CA MET A 26 4.16 -0.07 1.36
C MET A 26 5.46 -0.62 0.76
N LEU A 27 6.51 -0.77 1.58
CA LEU A 27 7.77 -1.36 1.16
C LEU A 27 7.58 -2.82 0.72
N PHE A 28 6.82 -3.61 1.49
CA PHE A 28 6.50 -4.99 1.14
C PHE A 28 5.76 -5.08 -0.20
N LYS A 29 4.76 -4.23 -0.44
CA LYS A 29 3.99 -4.17 -1.69
C LYS A 29 4.89 -3.84 -2.89
N LEU A 30 5.82 -2.91 -2.73
CA LEU A 30 6.82 -2.57 -3.76
C LEU A 30 7.78 -3.74 -4.05
N SER A 31 8.27 -4.42 -3.02
CA SER A 31 9.13 -5.60 -3.18
C SER A 31 8.43 -6.73 -3.91
N VAL A 32 7.15 -7.01 -3.58
CA VAL A 32 6.34 -8.00 -4.28
C VAL A 32 6.11 -7.59 -5.73
N MET A 33 5.80 -6.33 -5.99
CA MET A 33 5.63 -5.82 -7.36
C MET A 33 6.92 -5.99 -8.18
N PHE A 34 8.09 -5.70 -7.58
CA PHE A 34 9.38 -5.89 -8.24
C PHE A 34 9.65 -7.38 -8.55
N LEU A 35 9.34 -8.27 -7.61
CA LEU A 35 9.43 -9.73 -7.81
C LEU A 35 8.51 -10.22 -8.93
N VAL A 36 7.26 -9.78 -8.95
CA VAL A 36 6.28 -10.11 -9.98
C VAL A 36 6.74 -9.62 -11.34
N MET A 37 7.28 -8.41 -11.42
CA MET A 37 7.77 -7.83 -12.67
C MET A 37 9.04 -8.51 -13.19
N ASN A 38 9.85 -9.09 -12.30
CA ASN A 38 11.01 -9.89 -12.69
C ASN A 38 10.64 -11.33 -13.09
N LYS A 39 9.51 -11.86 -12.59
CA LYS A 39 9.05 -13.25 -12.83
C LYS A 39 8.09 -13.36 -14.01
N LEU A 40 7.15 -12.43 -14.17
CA LEU A 40 6.35 -12.30 -15.38
C LEU A 40 7.19 -11.50 -16.36
N GLN A 41 7.55 -12.08 -17.50
CA GLN A 41 8.23 -11.39 -18.60
C GLN A 41 7.30 -10.34 -19.26
N LEU A 42 6.84 -9.35 -18.48
CA LEU A 42 5.89 -8.29 -18.86
C LEU A 42 6.39 -7.41 -20.00
N SER A 43 7.66 -7.56 -20.42
CA SER A 43 8.20 -6.98 -21.65
C SER A 43 7.51 -7.49 -22.93
N GLU A 44 6.90 -8.68 -22.93
CA GLU A 44 6.21 -9.21 -24.11
C GLU A 44 4.85 -8.55 -24.36
N VAL A 45 4.27 -7.88 -23.35
CA VAL A 45 2.96 -7.23 -23.49
C VAL A 45 3.14 -5.77 -23.91
N PRO A 46 2.71 -5.37 -25.13
CA PRO A 46 2.78 -3.99 -25.55
C PRO A 46 1.92 -3.12 -24.61
N TYR A 47 2.41 -1.92 -24.29
CA TYR A 47 1.74 -0.96 -23.39
C TYR A 47 1.56 -1.38 -21.91
N HIS A 48 2.26 -2.42 -21.41
CA HIS A 48 2.12 -2.85 -20.00
C HIS A 48 2.26 -1.70 -18.99
N LYS A 49 3.21 -0.79 -19.20
CA LYS A 49 3.46 0.37 -18.31
C LYS A 49 2.20 1.23 -18.12
N TYR A 50 1.43 1.48 -19.17
CA TYR A 50 0.23 2.31 -19.11
C TYR A 50 -0.95 1.61 -18.43
N HIS A 51 -0.98 0.27 -18.43
CA HIS A 51 -2.05 -0.48 -17.79
C HIS A 51 -1.78 -0.72 -16.29
N PHE A 52 -0.51 -0.80 -15.89
CA PHE A 52 -0.14 -1.11 -14.51
C PHE A 52 0.18 0.13 -13.65
N ILE A 53 0.76 1.18 -14.23
CA ILE A 53 1.21 2.36 -13.45
C ILE A 53 0.05 3.25 -12.96
N PRO A 54 -0.93 3.66 -13.79
CA PRO A 54 -1.98 4.56 -13.33
C PRO A 54 -2.86 3.96 -12.23
N PRO A 55 -3.36 2.71 -12.34
CA PRO A 55 -4.14 2.10 -11.26
C PRO A 55 -3.33 1.95 -9.98
N TYR A 56 -2.03 1.66 -10.10
CA TYR A 56 -1.13 1.55 -8.95
C TYR A 56 -0.98 2.89 -8.22
N LEU A 57 -0.75 3.99 -8.94
CA LEU A 57 -0.60 5.32 -8.35
C LEU A 57 -1.90 5.78 -7.67
N VAL A 58 -3.05 5.55 -8.28
CA VAL A 58 -4.36 5.87 -7.69
C VAL A 58 -4.58 5.05 -6.41
N SER A 59 -4.29 3.75 -6.45
CA SER A 59 -4.38 2.88 -5.27
C SER A 59 -3.43 3.33 -4.15
N LEU A 60 -2.19 3.71 -4.48
CA LEU A 60 -1.20 4.19 -3.53
C LEU A 60 -1.67 5.47 -2.85
N LEU A 61 -2.22 6.40 -3.63
CA LEU A 61 -2.73 7.67 -3.13
C LEU A 61 -3.92 7.47 -2.18
N LEU A 62 -4.88 6.62 -2.56
CA LEU A 62 -6.01 6.24 -1.71
C LEU A 62 -5.56 5.58 -0.40
N GLU A 63 -4.63 4.63 -0.46
CA GLU A 63 -4.06 3.97 0.73
C GLU A 63 -3.35 4.98 1.64
N THR A 64 -2.65 5.96 1.06
CA THR A 64 -1.95 7.02 1.81
C THR A 64 -2.94 7.97 2.48
N LEU A 65 -3.97 8.42 1.77
CA LEU A 65 -5.01 9.28 2.35
C LEU A 65 -5.75 8.56 3.48
N PHE A 66 -6.06 7.28 3.31
CA PHE A 66 -6.67 6.46 4.35
C PHE A 66 -5.78 6.35 5.59
N ALA A 67 -4.49 6.12 5.40
CA ALA A 67 -3.53 6.04 6.50
C ALA A 67 -3.40 7.35 7.28
N ILE A 68 -3.33 8.48 6.56
CA ILE A 68 -3.30 9.81 7.16
C ILE A 68 -4.59 10.07 7.96
N GLY A 69 -5.74 9.66 7.42
CA GLY A 69 -7.03 9.73 8.13
C GLY A 69 -7.00 8.99 9.46
N LEU A 70 -6.53 7.74 9.46
CA LEU A 70 -6.43 6.93 10.68
C LEU A 70 -5.42 7.50 11.70
N LEU A 71 -4.30 8.05 11.23
CA LEU A 71 -3.31 8.72 12.08
C LEU A 71 -3.87 10.00 12.73
N LYS A 72 -4.66 10.79 11.99
CA LYS A 72 -5.32 11.98 12.55
C LYS A 72 -6.38 11.62 13.58
N GLU A 73 -7.15 10.56 13.33
CA GLU A 73 -8.18 10.08 14.26
C GLU A 73 -7.56 9.60 15.58
N GLN A 74 -6.41 8.91 15.53
CA GLN A 74 -5.63 8.54 16.70
C GLN A 74 -5.14 9.75 17.51
N LYS A 75 -4.72 10.83 16.84
CA LYS A 75 -4.22 12.04 17.51
C LYS A 75 -5.32 12.86 18.20
N ASN A 76 -6.58 12.69 17.78
CA ASN A 76 -7.71 13.51 18.22
C ASN A 76 -8.61 12.80 19.25
N ASN A 77 -8.25 11.58 19.67
CA ASN A 77 -8.81 10.84 20.81
C ASN A 77 -7.84 10.89 21.99
#